data_AF-A0A7C3MK04-F1
#
_entry.id   AF-A0A7C3MK04-F1
#
_cell.length_a   1.000
_cell.length_b   1.000
_cell.length_c   1.000
_cell.angle_alpha   90.00
_cell.angle_beta   90.00
_cell.angle_gamma   90.00
#
_symmetry.space_group_name_H-M   'P 1'
#
loop_
_entity.id
_entity.type
_entity.pdbx_description
1 polymer ?
#
loop_
_entity_poly.entity_id
_entity_poly.type
_entity_poly.pdbx_seq_one_letter_code
_entity_poly.pdbx_strand_id
1 'polypeptide(L)'
;MNNNPIKENKSLESIWKENVTKKLEQSFSNKILNFDNLELEEFKKFNKQIQDYMQERASNITSSKLRKIFEIIKKAKSVTDLVMALPYLAYLVGREDSKSKKEALGEIYILLKEPIMQATDDKTHVKNIQKFMETLVAYQKFYGKD
;
A
#
# COMPACT_ATOMS: atom_id res chain seq x y z
N MET A 1 14.56 -26.15 -33.92
CA MET A 1 13.56 -25.15 -33.50
C MET A 1 13.81 -24.85 -32.03
N ASN A 2 14.43 -23.69 -31.72
CA ASN A 2 14.68 -23.28 -30.34
C ASN A 2 13.39 -22.68 -29.77
N ASN A 3 12.69 -23.45 -28.94
CA ASN A 3 11.62 -22.95 -28.10
C ASN A 3 12.23 -22.14 -26.96
N ASN A 4 12.51 -20.87 -27.21
CA ASN A 4 12.76 -19.91 -26.15
C ASN A 4 11.40 -19.54 -25.56
N PRO A 5 11.11 -19.81 -24.27
CA PRO A 5 9.85 -19.38 -23.67
C PRO A 5 9.84 -17.85 -23.69
N ILE A 6 8.81 -17.28 -24.31
CA ILE A 6 8.52 -15.85 -24.26
C ILE A 6 8.36 -15.52 -22.78
N LYS A 7 9.38 -14.90 -22.17
CA LYS A 7 9.24 -14.31 -20.84
C LYS A 7 8.16 -13.23 -20.97
N GLU A 8 6.95 -13.49 -20.49
CA GLU A 8 5.93 -12.46 -20.32
C GLU A 8 6.57 -11.28 -19.61
N ASN A 9 6.67 -10.16 -20.31
CA ASN A 9 7.27 -8.94 -19.78
C ASN A 9 6.25 -8.32 -18.80
N LYS A 10 6.20 -8.83 -17.57
CA LYS A 10 5.28 -8.34 -16.53
C LYS A 10 5.60 -6.88 -16.22
N SER A 11 4.57 -6.04 -16.19
CA SER A 11 4.72 -4.64 -15.75
C SER A 11 5.20 -4.58 -14.31
N LEU A 12 5.92 -3.51 -13.94
CA LEU A 12 6.37 -3.29 -12.56
C LEU A 12 5.19 -3.32 -11.57
N GLU A 13 4.06 -2.73 -11.96
CA GLU A 13 2.84 -2.75 -11.17
C GLU A 13 2.31 -4.18 -10.94
N SER A 14 2.36 -5.06 -11.94
CA SER A 14 2.00 -6.47 -11.77
C SER A 14 2.93 -7.18 -10.78
N ILE A 15 4.23 -6.91 -10.84
CA ILE A 15 5.22 -7.47 -9.90
C ILE A 15 4.93 -6.99 -8.46
N TRP A 16 4.67 -5.70 -8.26
CA TRP A 16 4.34 -5.16 -6.95
C TRP A 16 3.04 -5.76 -6.41
N LYS A 17 2.03 -5.92 -7.26
CA LYS A 17 0.77 -6.58 -6.89
C LYS A 17 0.98 -8.03 -6.46
N GLU A 18 1.77 -8.79 -7.20
CA GLU A 18 2.12 -10.16 -6.83
C GLU A 18 2.84 -10.22 -5.47
N ASN A 19 3.78 -9.31 -5.21
CA ASN A 19 4.49 -9.24 -3.93
C ASN A 19 3.54 -8.91 -2.77
N VAL A 20 2.66 -7.92 -2.95
CA VAL A 20 1.66 -7.53 -1.95
C VAL A 20 0.71 -8.69 -1.66
N THR A 21 0.15 -9.34 -2.69
CA THR A 21 -0.74 -10.49 -2.53
C THR A 21 -0.06 -11.64 -1.79
N LYS A 22 1.21 -11.92 -2.07
CA LYS A 22 1.97 -12.97 -1.36
C LYS A 22 2.11 -12.69 0.14
N LYS A 23 2.16 -11.42 0.54
CA LYS A 23 2.36 -11.02 1.94
C LYS A 23 1.06 -10.80 2.71
N LEU A 24 0.03 -10.25 2.06
CA LEU A 24 -1.20 -9.77 2.69
C LEU A 24 -2.47 -10.52 2.26
N GLU A 25 -2.32 -11.56 1.44
CA GLU A 25 -3.38 -12.33 0.80
C GLU A 25 -4.17 -11.54 -0.24
N GLN A 26 -4.84 -12.23 -1.16
CA GLN A 26 -5.58 -11.60 -2.25
C GLN A 26 -6.71 -10.66 -1.77
N SER A 27 -7.22 -10.89 -0.56
CA SER A 27 -8.31 -10.12 0.05
C SER A 27 -7.87 -8.85 0.78
N PHE A 28 -6.59 -8.46 0.73
CA PHE A 28 -6.06 -7.30 1.46
C PHE A 28 -6.87 -6.02 1.20
N SER A 29 -7.32 -5.80 -0.04
CA SER A 29 -8.11 -4.62 -0.41
C SER A 29 -9.42 -4.55 0.38
N ASN A 30 -10.16 -5.66 0.44
CA ASN A 30 -11.40 -5.74 1.21
C ASN A 30 -11.15 -5.55 2.72
N LYS A 31 -10.04 -6.09 3.24
CA LYS A 31 -9.66 -5.91 4.64
C LYS A 31 -9.33 -4.45 4.96
N ILE A 32 -8.68 -3.74 4.04
CA ILE A 32 -8.41 -2.29 4.18
C ILE A 32 -9.71 -1.50 4.15
N LEU A 33 -10.64 -1.81 3.24
CA LEU A 33 -11.93 -1.12 3.16
C LEU A 33 -12.80 -1.33 4.41
N ASN A 34 -12.60 -2.44 5.12
CA ASN A 34 -13.33 -2.79 6.34
C ASN A 34 -12.47 -2.71 7.61
N PHE A 35 -11.35 -1.99 7.59
CA PHE A 35 -10.30 -2.06 8.62
C PHE A 35 -10.78 -1.94 10.07
N ASP A 36 -11.69 -0.99 10.36
CA ASP A 36 -12.29 -0.80 11.68
C ASP A 36 -13.34 -1.84 12.08
N ASN A 37 -13.89 -2.55 11.10
CA ASN A 37 -15.02 -3.47 11.25
C ASN A 37 -14.58 -4.94 11.14
N LEU A 38 -13.27 -5.21 11.07
CA LEU A 38 -12.74 -6.56 11.07
C LEU A 38 -13.02 -7.23 12.42
N GLU A 39 -13.43 -8.49 12.37
CA GLU A 39 -13.51 -9.34 13.57
C GLU A 39 -12.14 -9.45 14.23
N LEU A 40 -12.11 -9.55 15.56
CA LEU A 40 -10.87 -9.41 16.36
C LEU A 40 -9.72 -10.32 15.87
N GLU A 41 -10.01 -11.58 15.59
CA GLU A 41 -8.99 -12.54 15.14
C GLU A 41 -8.54 -12.28 13.70
N GLU A 42 -9.45 -11.82 12.84
CA GLU A 42 -9.10 -11.38 11.49
C GLU A 42 -8.23 -10.13 11.53
N PHE A 43 -8.57 -9.16 12.39
CA PHE A 43 -7.77 -7.96 12.62
C PHE A 43 -6.37 -8.33 13.13
N LYS A 44 -6.24 -9.19 14.15
CA LYS A 44 -4.93 -9.63 14.66
C LYS A 44 -4.08 -10.27 13.57
N LYS A 45 -4.66 -11.17 12.77
CA LYS A 45 -3.98 -11.82 11.65
C LYS A 45 -3.52 -10.81 10.61
N PHE A 46 -4.41 -9.92 10.18
CA PHE A 46 -4.09 -8.92 9.16
C PHE A 46 -3.06 -7.91 9.66
N ASN A 47 -3.21 -7.43 10.89
CA ASN A 47 -2.25 -6.54 11.53
C ASN A 47 -0.85 -7.19 11.63
N LYS A 48 -0.77 -8.49 11.94
CA LYS A 48 0.51 -9.23 11.92
C LYS A 48 1.12 -9.29 10.52
N GLN A 49 0.32 -9.51 9.47
CA GLN A 49 0.79 -9.47 8.09
C GLN A 49 1.33 -8.07 7.71
N ILE A 50 0.68 -7.00 8.15
CA ILE A 50 1.15 -5.62 7.95
C ILE A 50 2.47 -5.38 8.70
N GLN A 51 2.59 -5.87 9.94
CA GLN A 51 3.83 -5.80 10.71
C GLN A 51 5.00 -6.47 9.98
N ASP A 52 4.80 -7.72 9.54
CA ASP A 52 5.84 -8.49 8.85
C ASP A 52 6.23 -7.83 7.53
N TYR A 53 5.25 -7.34 6.78
CA TYR A 53 5.49 -6.54 5.57
C TYR A 53 6.34 -5.29 5.88
N MET A 54 5.97 -4.52 6.91
CA MET A 54 6.69 -3.30 7.26
C MET A 54 8.08 -3.58 7.83
N GLN A 55 8.28 -4.68 8.55
CA GLN A 55 9.59 -5.09 9.03
C GLN A 55 10.58 -5.32 7.87
N GLU A 56 10.11 -5.87 6.74
CA GLU A 56 10.93 -6.10 5.54
C GLU A 56 11.15 -4.82 4.71
N ARG A 57 10.18 -3.91 4.69
CA ARG A 57 10.18 -2.75 3.78
C ARG A 57 10.58 -1.42 4.41
N ALA A 58 10.44 -1.25 5.73
CA ALA A 58 10.62 0.04 6.40
C ALA A 58 11.99 0.67 6.17
N SER A 59 13.06 -0.12 6.08
CA SER A 59 14.42 0.39 5.80
C SER A 59 14.57 1.02 4.40
N ASN A 60 13.69 0.67 3.46
CA ASN A 60 13.65 1.23 2.11
C ASN A 60 12.63 2.36 1.96
N ILE A 61 11.88 2.71 3.02
CA ILE A 61 10.88 3.77 3.02
C ILE A 61 11.30 4.81 4.05
N THR A 62 11.73 5.99 3.58
CA THR A 62 12.05 7.10 4.49
C THR A 62 10.78 7.62 5.16
N SER A 63 10.87 7.96 6.44
CA SER A 63 9.75 8.48 7.24
C SER A 63 9.09 9.71 6.61
N SER A 64 9.88 10.60 5.99
CA SER A 64 9.39 11.81 5.30
C SER A 64 8.49 11.50 4.10
N LYS A 65 8.82 10.48 3.31
CA LYS A 65 8.00 10.06 2.15
C LYS A 65 6.70 9.44 2.59
N LEU A 66 6.74 8.53 3.57
CA LEU A 66 5.52 7.91 4.07
C LEU A 66 4.60 8.91 4.76
N ARG A 67 5.17 9.86 5.54
CA ARG A 67 4.43 10.98 6.11
C ARG A 67 3.79 11.85 5.03
N LYS A 68 4.49 12.12 3.93
CA LYS A 68 3.93 12.89 2.81
C LYS A 68 2.71 12.21 2.19
N ILE A 69 2.77 10.90 1.99
CA ILE A 69 1.62 10.10 1.53
C ILE A 69 0.49 10.18 2.55
N PHE A 70 0.81 9.99 3.84
CA PHE A 70 -0.15 10.07 4.92
C PHE A 70 -0.90 11.41 4.96
N GLU A 71 -0.20 12.54 4.84
CA GLU A 71 -0.83 13.86 4.84
C GLU A 71 -1.82 14.05 3.68
N ILE A 72 -1.58 13.42 2.53
CA ILE A 72 -2.49 13.47 1.39
C ILE A 72 -3.75 12.65 1.70
N ILE A 73 -3.56 11.40 2.13
CA ILE A 73 -4.67 10.48 2.44
C ILE A 73 -5.51 11.00 3.62
N LYS A 74 -4.87 11.54 4.66
CA LYS A 74 -5.54 12.11 5.85
C LYS A 74 -6.43 13.31 5.52
N LYS A 75 -6.07 14.10 4.52
CA LYS A 75 -6.83 15.30 4.13
C LYS A 75 -7.98 15.02 3.19
N ALA A 76 -8.04 13.83 2.59
CA ALA A 76 -9.15 13.42 1.74
C ALA A 76 -10.46 13.39 2.54
N LYS A 77 -11.51 13.97 1.95
CA LYS A 77 -12.86 14.02 2.55
C LYS A 77 -13.85 13.12 1.82
N SER A 78 -13.45 12.58 0.66
CA SER A 78 -14.25 11.73 -0.21
C SER A 78 -13.38 10.68 -0.90
N VAL A 79 -14.02 9.65 -1.44
CA VAL A 79 -13.40 8.68 -2.35
C VAL A 79 -12.83 9.39 -3.58
N THR A 80 -13.53 10.41 -4.10
CA THR A 80 -13.04 11.20 -5.23
C THR A 80 -11.70 11.86 -4.93
N ASP A 81 -11.52 12.46 -3.75
CA ASP A 81 -10.23 13.05 -3.34
C ASP A 81 -9.11 12.00 -3.32
N LEU A 82 -9.41 10.79 -2.83
CA LEU A 82 -8.45 9.67 -2.80
C LEU A 82 -8.07 9.22 -4.22
N VAL A 83 -9.04 9.10 -5.13
CA VAL A 83 -8.78 8.76 -6.53
C VAL A 83 -7.92 9.83 -7.20
N MET A 84 -8.22 11.11 -6.96
CA MET A 84 -7.43 12.24 -7.48
C MET A 84 -6.01 12.30 -6.91
N ALA A 85 -5.74 11.68 -5.76
CA ALA A 85 -4.39 11.57 -5.21
C ALA A 85 -3.51 10.54 -5.94
N LEU A 86 -4.11 9.52 -6.60
CA LEU A 86 -3.37 8.41 -7.20
C LEU A 86 -2.28 8.83 -8.21
N PRO A 87 -2.50 9.81 -9.13
CA PRO A 87 -1.45 10.27 -10.03
C PRO A 87 -0.24 10.84 -9.30
N TYR A 88 -0.47 11.55 -8.20
CA TYR A 88 0.62 12.10 -7.39
C TYR A 88 1.39 10.99 -6.67
N LEU A 89 0.69 9.99 -6.12
CA LEU A 89 1.34 8.82 -5.52
C LEU A 89 2.19 8.07 -6.55
N ALA A 90 1.67 7.87 -7.76
CA ALA A 90 2.42 7.26 -8.86
C ALA A 90 3.67 8.07 -9.23
N TYR A 91 3.57 9.41 -9.25
CA TYR A 91 4.72 10.29 -9.45
C TYR A 91 5.78 10.12 -8.34
N LEU A 92 5.37 10.01 -7.07
CA LEU A 92 6.29 9.77 -5.95
C LEU A 92 7.05 8.45 -6.10
N VAL A 93 6.44 7.41 -6.68
CA VAL A 93 7.11 6.14 -7.01
C VAL A 93 8.05 6.32 -8.21
N GLY A 94 7.57 6.95 -9.27
CA GLY A 94 8.30 7.09 -10.54
C GLY A 94 9.62 7.85 -10.40
N ARG A 95 9.66 8.86 -9.53
CA ARG A 95 10.83 9.71 -9.28
C ARG A 95 11.91 9.06 -8.40
N GLU A 96 11.70 7.84 -7.90
CA GLU A 96 12.71 7.15 -7.10
C GLU A 96 13.81 6.57 -7.99
N ASP A 97 15.07 6.91 -7.72
CA ASP A 97 16.18 6.37 -8.50
C ASP A 97 16.64 5.00 -7.98
N SER A 98 16.58 4.81 -6.66
CA SER A 98 16.95 3.54 -6.03
C SER A 98 15.90 2.48 -6.31
N LYS A 99 16.32 1.37 -6.92
CA LYS A 99 15.46 0.22 -7.23
C LYS A 99 14.72 -0.29 -5.98
N SER A 100 15.40 -0.49 -4.85
CA SER A 100 14.76 -1.01 -3.64
C SER A 100 13.76 -0.03 -3.03
N LYS A 101 14.03 1.28 -3.08
CA LYS A 101 13.09 2.32 -2.62
C LYS A 101 11.88 2.42 -3.55
N LYS A 102 12.09 2.33 -4.87
CA LYS A 102 11.03 2.29 -5.88
C LYS A 102 10.13 1.08 -5.70
N GLU A 103 10.70 -0.10 -5.46
CA GLU A 103 9.95 -1.32 -5.17
C GLU A 103 9.10 -1.18 -3.91
N ALA A 104 9.69 -0.72 -2.80
CA ALA A 104 8.97 -0.53 -1.56
C ALA A 104 7.83 0.50 -1.69
N LEU A 105 8.08 1.65 -2.33
CA LEU A 105 7.04 2.66 -2.56
C LEU A 105 6.01 2.22 -3.60
N GLY A 106 6.40 1.43 -4.59
CA GLY A 106 5.49 0.83 -5.56
C GLY A 106 4.51 -0.14 -4.89
N GLU A 107 4.99 -0.97 -3.96
CA GLU A 107 4.12 -1.84 -3.16
C GLU A 107 3.16 -1.04 -2.27
N ILE A 108 3.62 0.05 -1.62
CA ILE A 108 2.73 0.98 -0.89
C ILE A 108 1.68 1.61 -1.82
N TYR A 109 2.06 1.97 -3.04
CA TYR A 109 1.13 2.48 -4.03
C TYR A 109 0.04 1.44 -4.37
N ILE A 110 0.39 0.16 -4.54
CA ILE A 110 -0.61 -0.90 -4.75
C ILE A 110 -1.53 -1.07 -3.54
N LEU A 111 -0.96 -1.06 -2.32
CA LEU A 111 -1.72 -1.16 -1.07
C LEU A 111 -2.78 -0.06 -0.91
N LEU A 112 -2.55 1.11 -1.51
CA LEU A 112 -3.50 2.21 -1.51
C LEU A 112 -4.41 2.20 -2.74
N LYS A 113 -3.86 1.98 -3.94
CA LYS A 113 -4.59 2.04 -5.21
C LYS A 113 -5.75 1.04 -5.24
N GLU A 114 -5.50 -0.21 -4.89
CA GLU A 114 -6.51 -1.27 -5.01
C GLU A 114 -7.76 -1.00 -4.15
N PRO A 115 -7.64 -0.69 -2.83
CA PRO A 115 -8.81 -0.31 -2.04
C PRO A 115 -9.41 1.02 -2.48
N ILE A 116 -8.62 2.04 -2.84
CA ILE A 116 -9.16 3.33 -3.32
C ILE A 116 -10.05 3.13 -4.55
N MET A 117 -9.63 2.30 -5.51
CA MET A 117 -10.39 2.02 -6.73
C MET A 117 -11.65 1.17 -6.50
N GLN A 118 -11.71 0.44 -5.38
CA GLN A 118 -12.88 -0.37 -4.98
C GLN A 118 -13.80 0.39 -4.01
N ALA A 119 -13.35 1.53 -3.48
CA ALA A 119 -14.12 2.28 -2.50
C ALA A 119 -15.35 2.94 -3.15
N THR A 120 -16.50 2.81 -2.49
CA THR A 120 -17.77 3.42 -2.90
C THR A 120 -18.44 4.29 -1.84
N ASP A 121 -17.96 4.26 -0.58
CA ASP A 121 -18.54 4.98 0.55
C ASP A 121 -17.56 6.01 1.14
N ASP A 122 -17.94 7.28 1.06
CA ASP A 122 -17.10 8.40 1.54
C ASP A 122 -16.86 8.37 3.05
N LYS A 123 -17.80 7.86 3.84
CA LYS A 123 -17.68 7.94 5.30
C LYS A 123 -16.81 6.82 5.86
N THR A 124 -17.08 5.58 5.45
CA THR A 124 -16.48 4.37 6.01
C THR A 124 -15.17 4.05 5.31
N HIS A 125 -15.16 4.00 3.97
CA HIS A 125 -13.96 3.59 3.24
C HIS A 125 -12.83 4.61 3.35
N VAL A 126 -13.14 5.92 3.26
CA VAL A 126 -12.12 6.96 3.43
C VAL A 126 -11.49 6.86 4.82
N LYS A 127 -12.31 6.75 5.87
CA LYS A 127 -11.84 6.58 7.26
C LYS A 127 -10.97 5.33 7.43
N ASN A 128 -11.39 4.21 6.85
CA ASN A 128 -10.64 2.95 6.98
C ASN A 128 -9.31 2.99 6.22
N ILE A 129 -9.27 3.60 5.04
CA ILE A 129 -8.01 3.84 4.29
C ILE A 129 -7.08 4.78 5.07
N GLN A 130 -7.61 5.83 5.70
CA GLN A 130 -6.84 6.73 6.56
C GLN A 130 -6.20 5.99 7.74
N LYS A 131 -6.97 5.15 8.43
CA LYS A 131 -6.47 4.35 9.56
C LYS A 131 -5.45 3.29 9.16
N PHE A 132 -5.65 2.65 8.01
CA PHE A 132 -4.66 1.76 7.45
C PHE A 132 -3.35 2.52 7.17
N MET A 133 -3.43 3.73 6.60
CA MET A 133 -2.26 4.59 6.37
C MET A 133 -1.57 4.99 7.69
N GLU A 134 -2.32 5.28 8.75
CA GLU A 134 -1.76 5.53 10.10
C GLU A 134 -0.98 4.31 10.61
N THR A 135 -1.51 3.11 10.39
CA THR A 135 -0.86 1.85 10.79
C THR A 135 0.46 1.65 10.04
N LEU A 136 0.50 1.92 8.74
CA LEU A 136 1.75 1.89 7.95
C LEU A 136 2.78 2.88 8.49
N VAL A 137 2.37 4.11 8.82
CA VAL A 137 3.26 5.12 9.41
C VAL A 137 3.79 4.67 10.77
N ALA A 138 2.93 4.12 11.62
CA ALA A 138 3.33 3.63 12.95
C ALA A 138 4.39 2.53 12.84
N TYR A 139 4.18 1.53 11.98
CA TYR A 139 5.15 0.44 11.81
C TYR A 139 6.40 0.87 11.05
N GLN A 140 6.32 1.83 10.13
CA GLN A 140 7.52 2.42 9.54
C GLN A 140 8.35 3.11 10.62
N LYS A 141 7.73 3.82 11.56
CA LYS A 141 8.46 4.47 12.65
C LYS A 141 9.03 3.45 13.65
N PHE A 142 8.34 2.33 13.84
CA PHE A 142 8.77 1.26 14.74
C PHE A 142 9.93 0.42 14.19
N TYR A 143 9.89 0.03 12.90
CA TYR A 143 10.90 -0.81 12.26
C TYR A 143 11.94 -0.04 11.45
N GLY A 144 11.62 1.18 11.02
CA GLY A 144 12.51 2.05 10.29
C GLY A 144 13.64 2.56 11.18
N LYS A 145 14.81 2.79 10.58
CA LYS A 145 16.01 3.29 11.27
C LYS A 145 16.10 4.83 11.29
N ASP A 146 14.97 5.51 11.03
CA ASP A 146 14.84 6.96 10.88
C ASP A 146 14.34 7.65 12.17
#